data_AF-A0A1G0ZM32-F1
#
_entry.id   AF-A0A1G0ZM32-F1
#
_cell.length_a   1.000
_cell.length_b   1.000
_cell.length_c   1.000
_cell.angle_alpha   90.00
_cell.angle_beta   90.00
_cell.angle_gamma   90.00
#
_symmetry.space_group_name_H-M   'P 1'
#
loop_
_entity.id
_entity.type
_entity.pdbx_description
1 polymer ?
#
loop_
_entity_poly.entity_id
_entity_poly.type
_entity_poly.pdbx_seq_one_letter_code
_entity_poly.pdbx_strand_id
1 'polypeptide(L)'
;MVVAAETNKTSSNTVQVLWPYKTGGIWAFDDDKKGLYREPFVAGINPMIDSLVTNIPDATIGFRLMFSDEFIPEYNAKLVWRRPEGKGNWYYYDKTKTEGWLCGSLLKYYSKAPKEIYIKVEAMPKEYIENRKKRMEAKK
;
A
#
# COMPACT_ATOMS: atom_id res chain seq x y z
N MET A 1 -2.63 6.85 -43.12
CA MET A 1 -1.97 6.51 -41.84
C MET A 1 -2.43 7.50 -40.80
N VAL A 2 -3.22 7.07 -39.82
CA VAL A 2 -3.65 7.95 -38.71
C VAL A 2 -2.64 7.73 -37.59
N VAL A 3 -1.76 8.71 -37.37
CA VAL A 3 -0.85 8.69 -36.23
C VAL A 3 -1.67 9.18 -35.04
N ALA A 4 -1.96 8.28 -34.10
CA ALA A 4 -2.61 8.64 -32.85
C ALA A 4 -1.68 9.58 -32.08
N ALA A 5 -2.17 10.76 -31.70
CA ALA A 5 -1.46 11.68 -30.84
C ALA A 5 -1.28 11.02 -29.47
N GLU A 6 -0.03 10.66 -29.13
CA GLU A 6 0.34 10.29 -27.78
C GLU A 6 0.18 11.53 -26.90
N THR A 7 -0.85 11.52 -26.05
CA THR A 7 -1.05 12.56 -25.05
C THR A 7 0.12 12.53 -24.09
N ASN A 8 0.93 13.58 -24.11
CA ASN A 8 2.10 13.77 -23.27
C ASN A 8 1.66 13.84 -21.79
N LYS A 9 1.61 12.69 -21.10
CA LYS A 9 1.36 12.62 -19.65
C LYS A 9 2.56 13.25 -18.98
N THR A 10 2.40 14.45 -18.43
CA THR A 10 3.43 15.12 -17.64
C THR A 10 3.74 14.21 -16.44
N SER A 11 4.89 13.55 -16.49
CA SER A 11 5.29 12.48 -15.58
C SER A 11 5.78 13.04 -14.25
N SER A 12 4.86 13.29 -13.32
CA SER A 12 5.23 13.25 -11.92
C SER A 12 5.04 11.82 -11.42
N ASN A 13 6.10 11.00 -11.43
CA ASN A 13 6.09 9.71 -10.74
C ASN A 13 6.07 9.99 -9.23
N THR A 14 4.88 10.25 -8.68
CA THR A 14 4.70 10.52 -7.25
C THR A 14 4.65 9.19 -6.52
N VAL A 15 5.80 8.74 -6.03
CA VAL A 15 5.85 7.63 -5.08
C VAL A 15 5.23 8.08 -3.76
N GLN A 16 4.16 7.39 -3.37
CA GLN A 16 3.48 7.59 -2.10
C GLN A 16 4.08 6.65 -1.04
N VAL A 17 4.06 7.06 0.23
CA VAL A 17 4.68 6.32 1.33
C VAL A 17 3.71 6.19 2.49
N LEU A 18 3.53 4.97 3.00
CA LEU A 18 2.80 4.65 4.23
C LEU A 18 3.72 3.93 5.22
N TRP A 19 3.28 3.90 6.48
CA TRP A 19 3.93 3.13 7.54
C TRP A 19 2.94 2.14 8.18
N PRO A 20 2.56 1.05 7.49
CA PRO A 20 1.61 0.10 8.03
C PRO A 20 2.14 -0.63 9.25
N TYR A 21 1.22 -1.11 10.07
CA TYR A 21 1.47 -1.86 11.30
C TYR A 21 0.29 -2.80 11.58
N LYS A 22 0.49 -3.80 12.43
CA LYS A 22 -0.55 -4.77 12.80
C LYS A 22 -1.21 -4.37 14.12
N THR A 23 -2.53 -4.25 14.13
CA THR A 23 -3.33 -3.91 15.31
C THR A 23 -4.63 -4.69 15.29
N GLY A 24 -5.03 -5.30 16.41
CA GLY A 24 -6.25 -6.11 16.47
C GLY A 24 -6.28 -7.27 15.45
N GLY A 25 -5.12 -7.81 15.07
CA GLY A 25 -5.00 -8.89 14.09
C GLY A 25 -5.01 -8.45 12.62
N ILE A 26 -5.26 -7.16 12.33
CA ILE A 26 -5.31 -6.63 10.96
C ILE A 26 -4.20 -5.63 10.69
N TRP A 27 -3.82 -5.48 9.43
CA TRP A 27 -2.93 -4.41 8.99
C TRP A 27 -3.71 -3.10 8.90
N ALA A 28 -3.14 -2.03 9.43
CA ALA A 28 -3.68 -0.68 9.36
C ALA A 28 -2.55 0.33 9.16
N PHE A 29 -2.92 1.57 8.81
CA PHE A 29 -1.98 2.67 8.68
C PHE A 29 -2.63 4.00 9.08
N ASP A 30 -1.78 5.00 9.30
CA ASP A 30 -2.19 6.38 9.56
C ASP A 30 -1.63 7.28 8.45
N ASP A 31 -2.40 8.30 8.05
CA ASP A 31 -1.94 9.41 7.21
C ASP A 31 -2.73 10.68 7.59
N ASP A 32 -2.13 11.49 8.45
CA ASP A 32 -2.74 12.73 8.97
C ASP A 32 -3.05 13.73 7.85
N LYS A 33 -2.23 13.79 6.79
CA LYS A 33 -2.44 14.72 5.66
C LYS A 33 -3.69 14.36 4.86
N LYS A 34 -4.14 13.10 4.96
CA LYS A 34 -5.34 12.58 4.30
C LYS A 34 -6.48 12.32 5.28
N GLY A 35 -6.30 12.66 6.57
CA GLY A 35 -7.28 12.40 7.63
C GLY A 35 -7.62 10.90 7.72
N LEU A 36 -6.61 10.04 7.62
CA LEU A 36 -6.74 8.60 7.78
C LEU A 36 -6.12 8.20 9.11
N TYR A 37 -6.93 7.63 9.99
CA TYR A 37 -6.50 7.18 11.31
C TYR A 37 -6.88 5.71 11.48
N ARG A 38 -5.88 4.87 11.72
CA ARG A 38 -5.99 3.41 11.80
C ARG A 38 -6.79 2.83 10.63
N GLU A 39 -6.59 3.40 9.44
CA GLU A 39 -7.29 2.97 8.24
C GLU A 39 -6.94 1.50 7.99
N PRO A 40 -7.92 0.59 8.03
CA PRO A 40 -7.65 -0.82 7.92
C PRO A 40 -7.44 -1.19 6.45
N PHE A 41 -6.45 -2.05 6.20
CA PHE A 41 -6.51 -2.89 5.02
C PHE A 41 -7.59 -3.94 5.25
N VAL A 42 -8.34 -4.29 4.20
CA VAL A 42 -9.46 -5.24 4.30
C VAL A 42 -9.39 -6.29 3.19
N ALA A 43 -10.22 -7.33 3.33
CA ALA A 43 -10.30 -8.43 2.37
C ALA A 43 -8.92 -9.05 2.08
N GLY A 44 -8.68 -9.47 0.83
CA GLY A 44 -7.45 -10.13 0.41
C GLY A 44 -6.17 -9.29 0.55
N ILE A 45 -6.25 -7.99 0.86
CA ILE A 45 -5.03 -7.17 1.04
C ILE A 45 -4.26 -7.56 2.30
N ASN A 46 -4.92 -8.00 3.38
CA ASN A 46 -4.23 -8.45 4.60
C ASN A 46 -3.27 -9.61 4.33
N PRO A 47 -3.72 -10.76 3.77
CA PRO A 47 -2.81 -11.87 3.47
C PRO A 47 -1.77 -11.51 2.40
N MET A 48 -2.07 -10.57 1.48
CA MET A 48 -1.04 -10.06 0.55
C MET A 48 0.07 -9.34 1.30
N ILE A 49 -0.25 -8.48 2.27
CA ILE A 49 0.75 -7.81 3.12
C ILE A 49 1.54 -8.84 3.92
N ASP A 50 0.87 -9.82 4.54
CA ASP A 50 1.56 -10.90 5.27
C ASP A 50 2.61 -11.59 4.37
N SER A 51 2.28 -11.86 3.10
CA SER A 51 3.24 -12.46 2.14
C SER A 51 4.39 -11.55 1.71
N LEU A 52 4.21 -10.22 1.79
CA LEU A 52 5.22 -9.24 1.38
C LEU A 52 6.24 -8.97 2.47
N VAL A 53 5.84 -9.07 3.73
CA VAL A 53 6.66 -8.65 4.87
C VAL A 53 7.33 -9.81 5.61
N THR A 54 7.26 -11.05 5.08
CA THR A 54 7.85 -12.25 5.71
C THR A 54 9.33 -12.07 6.09
N ASN A 55 10.09 -11.31 5.30
CA ASN A 55 11.51 -11.07 5.53
C ASN A 55 11.81 -9.70 6.15
N ILE A 56 10.79 -8.96 6.60
CA ILE A 56 10.95 -7.68 7.26
C ILE A 56 10.91 -7.90 8.78
N PRO A 57 12.03 -7.67 9.50
CA PRO A 57 12.05 -7.82 10.95
C PRO A 57 11.08 -6.83 11.61
N ASP A 58 10.40 -7.27 12.66
CA ASP A 58 9.43 -6.46 13.43
C ASP A 58 8.32 -5.81 12.58
N ALA A 59 7.99 -6.36 11.39
CA ALA A 59 7.01 -5.75 10.48
C ALA A 59 5.64 -5.46 11.11
N THR A 60 5.22 -6.28 12.07
CA THR A 60 3.95 -6.08 12.80
C THR A 60 3.92 -4.78 13.61
N ILE A 61 5.08 -4.23 13.95
CA ILE A 61 5.22 -2.95 14.67
C ILE A 61 5.28 -1.81 13.68
N GLY A 62 5.99 -2.00 12.56
CA GLY A 62 5.96 -1.07 11.45
C GLY A 62 6.90 -1.48 10.33
N PHE A 63 6.51 -1.16 9.09
CA PHE A 63 7.38 -1.23 7.92
C PHE A 63 7.09 -0.06 6.99
N ARG A 64 7.99 0.25 6.05
CA ARG A 64 7.75 1.26 5.02
C ARG A 64 7.09 0.59 3.82
N LEU A 65 5.93 1.11 3.39
CA LEU A 65 5.26 0.70 2.17
C LEU A 65 5.26 1.88 1.19
N MET A 66 5.96 1.73 0.08
CA MET A 66 5.96 2.66 -1.03
C MET A 66 5.08 2.15 -2.15
N PHE A 67 4.31 3.02 -2.78
CA PHE A 67 3.46 2.65 -3.90
C PHE A 67 3.35 3.75 -4.96
N SER A 68 3.20 3.35 -6.22
CA SER A 68 3.03 4.25 -7.37
C SER A 68 2.19 3.60 -8.47
N ASP A 69 1.49 4.40 -9.26
CA ASP A 69 0.83 3.96 -10.49
C ASP A 69 1.80 3.90 -11.69
N GLU A 70 3.07 4.24 -11.45
CA GLU A 70 4.17 4.11 -12.37
C GLU A 70 5.23 3.16 -11.81
N PHE A 71 6.07 2.62 -12.71
CA PHE A 71 7.12 1.68 -12.34
C PHE A 71 8.05 2.27 -11.26
N ILE A 72 8.37 1.44 -10.26
CA ILE A 72 9.39 1.72 -9.25
C ILE A 72 10.47 0.64 -9.37
N PRO A 73 11.77 1.00 -9.44
CA PRO A 73 12.85 0.02 -9.39
C PRO A 73 12.78 -0.85 -8.13
N GLU A 74 13.11 -2.14 -8.28
CA GLU A 74 13.15 -3.10 -7.16
C GLU A 74 11.84 -3.23 -6.37
N TYR A 75 10.70 -3.04 -7.05
CA TYR A 75 9.38 -3.28 -6.45
C TYR A 75 9.23 -4.75 -6.01
N ASN A 76 8.48 -4.98 -4.94
CA ASN A 76 8.20 -6.31 -4.39
C ASN A 76 6.90 -6.91 -4.94
N ALA A 77 5.92 -6.08 -5.29
CA ALA A 77 4.65 -6.51 -5.88
C ALA A 77 4.12 -5.54 -6.93
N LYS A 78 3.38 -6.09 -7.90
CA LYS A 78 2.53 -5.34 -8.80
C LYS A 78 1.09 -5.83 -8.64
N LEU A 79 0.19 -4.91 -8.33
CA LEU A 79 -1.24 -5.15 -8.29
C LEU A 79 -1.88 -4.69 -9.60
N VAL A 80 -2.72 -5.53 -10.21
CA VAL A 80 -3.38 -5.24 -11.48
C VAL A 80 -4.88 -5.08 -11.26
N TRP A 81 -5.44 -3.94 -11.64
CA TRP A 81 -6.85 -3.63 -11.49
C TRP A 81 -7.73 -4.64 -12.24
N ARG A 82 -8.84 -5.05 -11.63
CA ARG A 82 -9.81 -6.00 -12.21
C ARG A 82 -11.16 -5.38 -12.45
N ARG A 83 -11.80 -4.86 -11.40
CA ARG A 83 -13.17 -4.34 -11.45
C ARG A 83 -13.44 -3.38 -10.29
N PRO A 84 -14.37 -2.42 -10.44
CA PRO A 84 -14.89 -1.66 -9.31
C PRO A 84 -15.90 -2.53 -8.54
N GLU A 85 -16.04 -2.29 -7.23
CA GLU A 85 -17.12 -2.85 -6.40
C GLU A 85 -17.42 -1.92 -5.23
N GLY A 86 -18.68 -1.49 -5.12
CA GLY A 86 -19.11 -0.51 -4.14
C GLY A 86 -18.29 0.79 -4.24
N LYS A 87 -17.69 1.19 -3.11
CA LYS A 87 -16.80 2.37 -3.03
C LYS A 87 -15.32 2.06 -3.26
N GLY A 88 -14.98 0.86 -3.73
CA GLY A 88 -13.60 0.42 -3.89
C GLY A 88 -13.35 -0.34 -5.18
N ASN A 89 -12.17 -0.96 -5.27
CA ASN A 89 -11.68 -1.61 -6.47
C ASN A 89 -10.95 -2.91 -6.13
N TRP A 90 -11.23 -3.95 -6.90
CA TRP A 90 -10.51 -5.22 -6.82
C TRP A 90 -9.24 -5.18 -7.65
N TYR A 91 -8.15 -5.64 -7.04
CA TYR A 91 -6.83 -5.77 -7.65
C TYR A 91 -6.33 -7.19 -7.50
N TYR A 92 -5.66 -7.67 -8.53
CA TYR A 92 -5.08 -9.00 -8.59
C TYR A 92 -3.58 -8.96 -8.33
N TYR A 93 -3.10 -9.89 -7.50
CA TYR A 93 -1.68 -10.08 -7.24
C TYR A 93 -1.19 -11.41 -7.84
N ASP A 94 -0.36 -11.32 -8.89
CA ASP A 94 0.03 -12.49 -9.66
C ASP A 94 0.84 -13.52 -8.87
N LYS A 95 1.68 -13.09 -7.91
CA LYS A 95 2.54 -14.01 -7.14
C LYS A 95 1.74 -14.96 -6.25
N THR A 96 0.63 -14.49 -5.68
CA THR A 96 -0.22 -15.29 -4.78
C THR A 96 -1.48 -15.80 -5.47
N LYS A 97 -1.74 -15.37 -6.71
CA LYS A 97 -2.96 -15.69 -7.48
C LYS A 97 -4.24 -15.28 -6.74
N THR A 98 -4.19 -14.22 -5.94
CA THR A 98 -5.33 -13.73 -5.15
C THR A 98 -5.80 -12.35 -5.60
N GLU A 99 -7.04 -12.01 -5.24
CA GLU A 99 -7.58 -10.66 -5.36
C GLU A 99 -7.71 -9.99 -4.00
N GLY A 100 -7.47 -8.69 -3.95
CA GLY A 100 -7.67 -7.85 -2.78
C GLY A 100 -8.46 -6.60 -3.15
N TRP A 101 -9.35 -6.18 -2.25
CA TRP A 101 -10.17 -4.99 -2.45
C TRP A 101 -9.53 -3.79 -1.75
N LEU A 102 -9.29 -2.72 -2.51
CA LEU A 102 -8.84 -1.43 -1.98
C LEU A 102 -10.04 -0.47 -1.91
N CYS A 103 -10.28 0.07 -0.72
CA CYS A 103 -11.40 0.96 -0.43
C CYS A 103 -11.26 2.34 -1.09
N GLY A 104 -12.27 3.19 -0.91
CA GLY A 104 -12.30 4.56 -1.44
C GLY A 104 -11.15 5.45 -0.97
N SER A 105 -10.49 5.12 0.15
CA SER A 105 -9.29 5.83 0.62
C SER A 105 -8.14 5.82 -0.40
N LEU A 106 -8.13 4.87 -1.35
CA LEU A 106 -7.20 4.88 -2.48
C LEU A 106 -7.28 6.18 -3.31
N LEU A 107 -8.48 6.75 -3.45
CA LEU A 107 -8.70 7.99 -4.19
C LEU A 107 -8.23 9.24 -3.44
N LYS A 108 -7.80 9.11 -2.18
CA LYS A 108 -7.07 10.18 -1.49
C LYS A 108 -5.64 10.31 -2.03
N TYR A 109 -5.11 9.30 -2.73
CA TYR A 109 -3.76 9.29 -3.32
C TYR A 109 -3.76 9.45 -4.84
N TYR A 110 -4.85 9.05 -5.51
CA TYR A 110 -4.99 9.10 -6.96
C TYR A 110 -6.30 9.77 -7.36
N SER A 111 -6.30 10.49 -8.49
CA SER A 111 -7.52 11.09 -9.04
C SER A 111 -8.54 10.06 -9.53
N LYS A 112 -8.07 8.86 -9.88
CA LYS A 112 -8.89 7.70 -10.26
C LYS A 112 -8.18 6.41 -9.86
N ALA A 113 -8.90 5.30 -9.80
CA ALA A 113 -8.31 3.99 -9.53
C ALA A 113 -7.24 3.65 -10.60
N PRO A 114 -5.97 3.50 -10.24
CA PRO A 114 -4.92 3.19 -11.20
C PRO A 114 -5.06 1.75 -11.72
N LYS A 115 -4.64 1.51 -12.97
CA LYS A 115 -4.72 0.17 -13.59
C LYS A 115 -3.65 -0.78 -13.09
N GLU A 116 -2.51 -0.24 -12.68
CA GLU A 116 -1.42 -0.96 -12.05
C GLU A 116 -0.97 -0.19 -10.81
N ILE A 117 -0.57 -0.90 -9.76
CA ILE A 117 0.07 -0.31 -8.58
C ILE A 117 1.34 -1.11 -8.30
N TYR A 118 2.48 -0.45 -8.43
CA TYR A 118 3.78 -0.97 -8.02
C TYR A 118 3.97 -0.73 -6.54
N ILE A 119 4.44 -1.72 -5.80
CA ILE A 119 4.59 -1.69 -4.35
C ILE A 119 6.02 -2.12 -4.00
N LYS A 120 6.69 -1.32 -3.18
CA LYS A 120 7.97 -1.65 -2.54
C LYS A 120 7.83 -1.61 -1.02
N VAL A 121 8.36 -2.60 -0.33
CA VAL A 121 8.32 -2.72 1.13
C VAL A 121 9.73 -2.80 1.70
N GLU A 122 9.98 -2.08 2.78
CA GLU A 122 11.30 -2.01 3.40
C GLU A 122 11.19 -1.99 4.93
N ALA A 123 12.23 -2.49 5.59
CA ALA A 123 12.34 -2.44 7.04
C ALA A 123 12.49 -1.00 7.54
N MET A 124 11.96 -0.74 8.74
CA MET A 124 12.18 0.53 9.43
C MET A 124 13.51 0.50 10.21
N PRO A 125 14.14 1.67 10.43
CA PRO A 125 15.30 1.77 11.33
C PRO A 125 14.97 1.20 12.72
N LYS A 126 15.94 0.51 13.35
CA LYS A 126 15.76 -0.10 14.67
C LYS A 126 15.25 0.89 15.72
N GLU A 127 15.79 2.10 15.74
CA GLU A 127 15.38 3.16 16.65
C GLU A 127 13.88 3.50 16.53
N TYR A 128 13.34 3.55 15.30
CA TYR A 128 11.91 3.79 15.07
C TYR A 128 11.06 2.68 15.71
N ILE A 129 11.45 1.42 15.49
CA ILE A 129 10.76 0.25 16.04
C ILE A 129 10.80 0.28 17.57
N GLU A 130 11.96 0.54 18.17
CA GLU A 130 12.12 0.62 19.63
C GLU A 130 11.28 1.74 20.25
N ASN A 131 11.27 2.92 19.64
CA ASN A 131 10.46 4.04 20.10
C ASN A 131 8.96 3.73 20.01
N ARG A 132 8.53 2.99 18.99
CA ARG A 132 7.15 2.55 18.84
C ARG A 132 6.75 1.49 19.86
N LYS A 133 7.63 0.51 20.14
CA LYS A 133 7.44 -0.50 21.22
C LYS A 133 7.17 0.19 22.56
N LYS A 134 8.03 1.14 22.96
CA LYS A 134 7.89 1.92 24.20
C LYS A 134 6.54 2.65 24.28
N ARG A 135 6.09 3.28 23.18
CA ARG A 135 4.79 3.99 23.12
C ARG A 135 3.60 3.05 23.24
N MET A 136 3.70 1.80 22.75
CA MET A 136 2.64 0.80 22.86
C MET A 136 2.55 0.23 24.27
N GLU A 137 3.69 0.02 24.94
CA GLU A 137 3.76 -0.45 26.33
C GLU A 137 3.23 0.60 27.31
N ALA A 138 3.57 1.87 27.12
CA ALA A 138 3.07 2.96 27.96
C ALA A 138 1.54 3.21 27.85
N LYS A 139 0.87 2.58 26.88
CA LYS A 139 -0.58 2.65 26.67
C LYS A 139 -1.33 1.40 27.16
N LYS A 140 -0.62 0.40 27.68
CA LYS A 140 -1.21 -0.76 28.36
C LYS A 140 -1.39 -0.45 29.84
#